data_AF-A0A839PCH9-F1
#
_entry.id   AF-A0A839PCH9-F1
#
_cell.length_a   1.000
_cell.length_b   1.000
_cell.length_c   1.000
_cell.angle_alpha   90.00
_cell.angle_beta   90.00
_cell.angle_gamma   90.00
#
_symmetry.space_group_name_H-M   'P 1'
#
loop_
_entity.id
_entity.type
_entity.pdbx_description
1 polymer ?
#
loop_
_entity_poly.entity_id
_entity_poly.type
_entity_poly.pdbx_seq_one_letter_code
_entity_poly.pdbx_strand_id
1 'polypeptide(L)'
;MNMHPLLRQKERFATRDEIVGLIGRLTDNLVNIEDRTGEFLLRLEDGRVIDTKGWAGWEWTHGIGLYGLYRYWQLTGDTKAMAIITDWFSARLAEGTPTKNINTVCPFLTLACLYEHTPNPAWIPYLEAWAEWVMYEMPRTREGGLQHIVYNSVNDQQMWDDTLMMSVMPLAKIGLILNRADYVEEAKYQFLIHTQYLADRQTGLWFHGWTFDGGHNFARALWARGNSWITIAIPEFIELVGLPEGDALRRHLVSTLDRQAAALAKYQDPSGLWHTLVDDRESYLEASATAGFAYGLLKAVRKRYISADYLPVAERAVKGVIDNIGTNGELQQVSFGTAMGPDLDFYRNIKLTSMPYGQAMAILCLSEYLRSYI
;
A
#
# COMPACT_ATOMS: atom_id res chain seq x y z
N MET A 1 -21.00 0.66 -41.31
CA MET A 1 -20.60 -0.72 -40.95
C MET A 1 -20.02 -0.69 -39.55
N ASN A 2 -20.57 -1.46 -38.60
CA ASN A 2 -19.96 -1.61 -37.28
C ASN A 2 -18.71 -2.48 -37.42
N MET A 3 -17.53 -1.88 -37.22
CA MET A 3 -16.25 -2.61 -37.19
C MET A 3 -16.29 -3.69 -36.11
N HIS A 4 -15.83 -4.90 -36.44
CA HIS A 4 -15.80 -6.04 -35.51
C HIS A 4 -14.98 -5.69 -34.25
N PRO A 5 -15.38 -6.06 -33.02
CA PRO A 5 -14.68 -5.67 -31.79
C PRO A 5 -13.18 -6.01 -31.78
N LEU A 6 -12.79 -7.17 -32.31
CA LEU A 6 -11.37 -7.58 -32.42
C LEU A 6 -10.53 -6.69 -33.35
N LEU A 7 -11.16 -5.93 -34.25
CA LEU A 7 -10.48 -5.00 -35.17
C LEU A 7 -10.45 -3.56 -34.65
N ARG A 8 -11.11 -3.29 -33.51
CA ARG A 8 -11.13 -1.95 -32.92
C ARG A 8 -9.85 -1.73 -32.15
N GLN A 9 -9.19 -0.60 -32.41
CA GLN A 9 -8.17 -0.10 -31.50
C GLN A 9 -8.81 0.14 -30.14
N LYS A 10 -8.14 -0.27 -29.07
CA LYS A 10 -8.65 -0.08 -27.71
C LYS A 10 -8.73 1.43 -27.42
N GLU A 11 -9.93 1.91 -27.14
CA GLU A 11 -10.15 3.30 -26.71
C GLU A 11 -9.51 3.51 -25.33
N ARG A 12 -8.86 4.66 -25.15
CA ARG A 12 -8.19 5.07 -23.91
C ARG A 12 -8.66 6.46 -23.55
N PHE A 13 -8.96 6.69 -22.27
CA PHE A 13 -9.31 8.02 -21.76
C PHE A 13 -8.11 8.95 -21.58
N ALA A 14 -6.88 8.42 -21.69
CA ALA A 14 -5.63 9.18 -21.66
C ALA A 14 -4.58 8.50 -22.56
N THR A 15 -3.68 9.28 -23.13
CA THR A 15 -2.50 8.81 -23.85
C THR A 15 -1.40 8.38 -22.88
N ARG A 16 -0.44 7.60 -23.36
CA ARG A 16 0.72 7.20 -22.55
C ARG A 16 1.50 8.41 -22.02
N ASP A 17 1.68 9.44 -22.85
CA ASP A 17 2.46 10.62 -22.48
C ASP A 17 1.73 11.48 -21.45
N GLU A 18 0.40 11.56 -21.50
CA GLU A 18 -0.40 12.20 -20.44
C GLU A 18 -0.25 11.47 -19.10
N ILE A 19 -0.27 10.13 -19.09
CA ILE A 19 -0.06 9.34 -17.87
C ILE A 19 1.35 9.55 -17.31
N VAL A 20 2.38 9.54 -18.17
CA VAL A 20 3.77 9.85 -17.76
C VAL A 20 3.88 11.26 -17.19
N GLY A 21 3.26 12.25 -17.84
CA GLY A 21 3.21 13.63 -17.35
C GLY A 21 2.52 13.76 -15.99
N LEU A 22 1.43 13.01 -15.76
CA LEU A 22 0.74 12.95 -14.47
C LEU A 22 1.63 12.36 -13.36
N ILE A 23 2.32 11.24 -13.64
CA ILE A 23 3.27 10.63 -12.69
C ILE A 23 4.40 11.62 -12.36
N GLY A 24 4.91 12.35 -13.35
CA GLY A 24 5.91 13.39 -13.14
C GLY A 24 5.44 14.48 -12.16
N ARG A 25 4.22 15.02 -12.36
CA ARG A 25 3.64 16.02 -11.45
C ARG A 25 3.38 15.47 -10.05
N LEU A 26 2.86 14.24 -9.94
CA LEU A 26 2.67 13.58 -8.65
C LEU A 26 3.99 13.39 -7.90
N THR A 27 5.05 13.01 -8.62
CA THR A 27 6.39 12.84 -8.07
C THR A 27 6.95 14.16 -7.58
N ASP A 28 6.83 15.22 -8.39
CA ASP A 28 7.26 16.57 -8.01
C ASP A 28 6.48 17.07 -6.79
N ASN A 29 5.17 16.81 -6.72
CA ASN A 29 4.37 17.14 -5.54
C ASN A 29 4.87 16.38 -4.31
N LEU A 30 4.99 15.04 -4.40
CA LEU A 30 5.39 14.14 -3.32
C LEU A 30 6.68 14.58 -2.62
N VAL A 31 7.73 14.86 -3.39
CA VAL A 31 9.04 15.20 -2.81
C VAL A 31 9.13 16.63 -2.27
N ASN A 32 8.12 17.46 -2.55
CA ASN A 32 8.02 18.84 -2.09
C ASN A 32 6.84 19.05 -1.11
N ILE A 33 6.23 17.96 -0.59
CA ILE A 33 5.26 18.07 0.50
C ILE A 33 5.98 18.60 1.74
N GLU A 34 5.43 19.62 2.37
CA GLU A 34 5.95 20.25 3.59
C GLU A 34 4.79 20.54 4.55
N ASP A 35 4.96 20.28 5.84
CA ASP A 35 4.09 20.84 6.87
C ASP A 35 4.64 22.17 7.39
N ARG A 36 4.34 23.25 6.66
CA ARG A 36 4.80 24.60 7.02
C ARG A 36 4.20 25.15 8.32
N THR A 37 3.07 24.59 8.74
CA THR A 37 2.34 25.04 9.94
C THR A 37 2.79 24.31 11.19
N GLY A 38 3.35 23.11 11.03
CA GLY A 38 3.63 22.18 12.11
C GLY A 38 2.37 21.56 12.73
N GLU A 39 1.19 21.70 12.10
CA GLU A 39 -0.09 21.15 12.58
C GLU A 39 -0.04 19.61 12.71
N PHE A 40 0.75 18.95 11.87
CA PHE A 40 0.81 17.50 11.72
C PHE A 40 2.11 16.88 12.25
N LEU A 41 2.92 17.66 12.98
CA LEU A 41 4.08 17.14 13.69
C LEU A 41 3.65 16.20 14.81
N LEU A 42 4.16 14.97 14.79
CA LEU A 42 3.95 14.03 15.89
C LEU A 42 4.94 14.33 17.01
N ARG A 43 4.43 14.69 18.18
CA ARG A 43 5.23 14.96 19.38
C ARG A 43 5.13 13.77 20.32
N LEU A 44 6.28 13.21 20.69
CA LEU A 44 6.38 12.06 21.58
C LEU A 44 6.76 12.50 23.00
N GLU A 45 6.40 11.69 24.00
CA GLU A 45 6.67 11.97 25.41
C GLU A 45 8.17 12.03 25.73
N ASP A 46 9.01 11.37 24.94
CA ASP A 46 10.47 11.38 25.06
C ASP A 46 11.15 12.60 24.41
N GLY A 47 10.36 13.58 23.95
CA GLY A 47 10.83 14.85 23.38
C GLY A 47 11.12 14.80 21.87
N ARG A 48 11.00 13.63 21.22
CA ARG A 48 11.10 13.55 19.76
C ARG A 48 9.94 14.28 19.08
N VAL A 49 10.25 14.96 17.99
CA VAL A 49 9.28 15.59 17.09
C VAL A 49 9.48 15.00 15.71
N ILE A 50 8.49 14.28 15.22
CA ILE A 50 8.55 13.55 13.95
C ILE A 50 7.78 14.35 12.90
N ASP A 51 8.47 14.71 11.82
CA ASP A 51 7.82 15.20 10.61
C ASP A 51 7.22 14.03 9.85
N THR A 52 5.90 13.96 9.84
CA THR A 52 5.13 12.88 9.22
C THR A 52 4.76 13.17 7.76
N LYS A 53 5.04 14.39 7.27
CA LYS A 53 4.65 14.85 5.93
C LYS A 53 5.84 15.15 5.03
N GLY A 54 6.86 15.82 5.56
CA GLY A 54 8.02 16.24 4.78
C GLY A 54 8.79 15.06 4.20
N TRP A 55 9.25 15.18 2.95
CA TRP A 55 10.05 14.13 2.28
C TRP A 55 11.35 13.78 3.03
N ALA A 56 11.81 14.70 3.89
CA ALA A 56 12.94 14.47 4.76
C ALA A 56 12.66 13.51 5.94
N GLY A 57 11.41 13.08 6.12
CA GLY A 57 11.01 12.17 7.21
C GLY A 57 11.33 10.70 6.93
N TRP A 58 10.97 9.85 7.91
CA TRP A 58 10.99 8.39 7.79
C TRP A 58 9.70 7.81 8.37
N GLU A 59 8.77 7.51 7.47
CA GLU A 59 7.45 6.96 7.80
C GLU A 59 7.04 5.91 6.76
N TRP A 60 6.00 5.14 7.06
CA TRP A 60 5.40 4.18 6.11
C TRP A 60 5.01 4.84 4.78
N THR A 61 4.60 6.11 4.83
CA THR A 61 4.23 6.92 3.68
C THR A 61 5.37 7.05 2.67
N HIS A 62 6.60 7.24 3.17
CA HIS A 62 7.82 7.26 2.37
C HIS A 62 8.10 5.88 1.78
N GLY A 63 7.91 4.81 2.55
CA GLY A 63 8.09 3.44 2.06
C GLY A 63 7.22 3.14 0.84
N ILE A 64 5.93 3.50 0.89
CA ILE A 64 5.01 3.36 -0.25
C ILE A 64 5.40 4.29 -1.40
N GLY A 65 5.82 5.53 -1.12
CA GLY A 65 6.30 6.48 -2.13
C GLY A 65 7.52 5.97 -2.90
N LEU A 66 8.54 5.52 -2.17
CA LEU A 66 9.75 4.89 -2.72
C LEU A 66 9.39 3.65 -3.53
N TYR A 67 8.46 2.82 -3.05
CA TYR A 67 8.02 1.64 -3.78
C TYR A 67 7.32 2.02 -5.09
N GLY A 68 6.45 3.03 -5.08
CA GLY A 68 5.80 3.57 -6.27
C GLY A 68 6.80 4.05 -7.33
N LEU A 69 7.79 4.85 -6.91
CA LEU A 69 8.87 5.31 -7.77
C LEU A 69 9.71 4.15 -8.31
N TYR A 70 9.98 3.13 -7.48
CA TYR A 70 10.70 1.94 -7.92
C TYR A 70 9.93 1.16 -8.99
N ARG A 71 8.62 0.97 -8.81
CA ARG A 71 7.76 0.31 -9.81
C ARG A 71 7.67 1.10 -11.11
N TYR A 72 7.62 2.43 -11.02
CA TYR A 72 7.69 3.30 -12.19
C TYR A 72 9.02 3.14 -12.92
N TRP A 73 10.15 3.26 -12.22
CA TRP A 73 11.49 3.05 -12.78
C TRP A 73 11.65 1.66 -13.40
N GLN A 74 11.16 0.60 -12.75
CA GLN A 74 11.24 -0.76 -13.27
C GLN A 74 10.54 -0.90 -14.64
N LEU A 75 9.52 -0.09 -14.90
CA LEU A 75 8.79 -0.10 -16.15
C LEU A 75 9.44 0.78 -17.23
N THR A 76 9.99 1.93 -16.86
CA THR A 76 10.37 3.00 -17.80
C THR A 76 11.86 3.26 -17.89
N GLY A 77 12.65 2.84 -16.91
CA GLY A 77 14.05 3.22 -16.75
C GLY A 77 14.25 4.68 -16.33
N ASP A 78 13.22 5.34 -15.78
CA ASP A 78 13.28 6.78 -15.43
C ASP A 78 14.37 7.09 -14.39
N THR A 79 15.40 7.81 -14.82
CA THR A 79 16.58 8.09 -14.01
C THR A 79 16.31 9.08 -12.88
N LYS A 80 15.29 9.95 -13.02
CA LYS A 80 14.88 10.88 -11.97
C LYS A 80 14.23 10.13 -10.81
N ALA A 81 13.36 9.18 -11.10
CA ALA A 81 12.75 8.31 -10.09
C ALA A 81 13.82 7.53 -9.32
N MET A 82 14.81 6.94 -10.02
CA MET A 82 15.92 6.26 -9.36
C MET A 82 16.76 7.20 -8.49
N ALA A 83 17.10 8.40 -8.98
CA ALA A 83 17.86 9.39 -8.22
C ALA A 83 17.14 9.78 -6.92
N ILE A 84 15.83 10.07 -6.98
CA ILE A 84 15.02 10.40 -5.79
C ILE A 84 15.10 9.27 -4.74
N ILE A 85 14.99 8.02 -5.18
CA ILE A 85 15.06 6.86 -4.29
C ILE A 85 16.44 6.76 -3.64
N THR A 86 17.52 6.81 -4.43
CA THR A 86 18.88 6.64 -3.92
C THR A 86 19.32 7.80 -3.03
N ASP A 87 18.90 9.02 -3.35
CA ASP A 87 19.20 10.22 -2.57
C ASP A 87 18.51 10.16 -1.21
N TRP A 88 17.24 9.71 -1.17
CA TRP A 88 16.50 9.55 0.08
C TRP A 88 17.18 8.53 1.00
N PHE A 89 17.53 7.33 0.49
CA PHE A 89 18.23 6.34 1.31
C PHE A 89 19.60 6.82 1.76
N SER A 90 20.36 7.48 0.88
CA SER A 90 21.68 8.01 1.24
C SER A 90 21.59 9.04 2.36
N ALA A 91 20.64 9.98 2.28
CA ALA A 91 20.41 10.98 3.31
C ALA A 91 19.96 10.35 4.64
N ARG A 92 18.94 9.50 4.62
CA ARG A 92 18.37 8.90 5.82
C ARG A 92 19.31 7.92 6.52
N LEU A 93 20.07 7.12 5.77
CA LEU A 93 21.05 6.22 6.37
C LEU A 93 22.25 6.97 6.96
N ALA A 94 22.61 8.14 6.42
CA ALA A 94 23.64 9.01 6.98
C ALA A 94 23.19 9.69 8.29
N GLU A 95 21.91 10.03 8.42
CA GLU A 95 21.32 10.54 9.67
C GLU A 95 21.17 9.45 10.74
N GLY A 96 20.94 8.22 10.31
CA GLY A 96 20.65 7.07 11.17
C GLY A 96 19.18 6.66 11.07
N THR A 97 18.92 5.35 11.20
CA THR A 97 17.57 4.82 11.08
C THR A 97 16.73 5.14 12.33
N PRO A 98 15.41 5.36 12.20
CA PRO A 98 14.56 5.65 13.35
C PRO A 98 14.35 4.41 14.23
N THR A 99 13.62 4.59 15.33
CA THR A 99 13.13 3.46 16.14
C THR A 99 12.27 2.53 15.30
N LYS A 100 12.48 1.23 15.49
CA LYS A 100 11.77 0.17 14.75
C LYS A 100 10.33 0.02 15.26
N ASN A 101 9.39 0.03 14.34
CA ASN A 101 7.96 -0.21 14.57
C ASN A 101 7.34 -0.70 13.25
N ILE A 102 6.06 -1.06 13.23
CA ILE A 102 5.40 -1.64 12.05
C ILE A 102 5.54 -0.76 10.79
N ASN A 103 5.52 0.56 10.96
CA ASN A 103 5.51 1.54 9.88
C ASN A 103 6.90 1.85 9.34
N THR A 104 7.90 1.93 10.23
CA THR A 104 9.26 2.32 9.85
C THR A 104 10.02 1.22 9.12
N VAL A 105 9.51 -0.03 9.13
CA VAL A 105 10.03 -1.15 8.32
C VAL A 105 9.71 -0.97 6.83
N CYS A 106 8.65 -0.24 6.47
CA CYS A 106 8.12 -0.19 5.10
C CYS A 106 9.15 0.20 4.02
N PRO A 107 10.03 1.23 4.22
CA PRO A 107 11.06 1.58 3.23
C PRO A 107 12.03 0.44 2.88
N PHE A 108 12.22 -0.53 3.78
CA PHE A 108 13.14 -1.64 3.53
C PHE A 108 12.68 -2.59 2.42
N LEU A 109 11.40 -2.58 2.03
CA LEU A 109 10.95 -3.26 0.81
C LEU A 109 11.71 -2.73 -0.41
N THR A 110 11.75 -1.40 -0.57
CA THR A 110 12.44 -0.77 -1.70
C THR A 110 13.95 -0.92 -1.56
N LEU A 111 14.54 -0.78 -0.36
CA LEU A 111 15.97 -0.98 -0.17
C LEU A 111 16.41 -2.39 -0.58
N ALA A 112 15.63 -3.41 -0.22
CA ALA A 112 15.89 -4.80 -0.60
C ALA A 112 15.76 -5.02 -2.12
N CYS A 113 14.79 -4.37 -2.77
CA CYS A 113 14.66 -4.36 -4.23
C CYS A 113 15.85 -3.68 -4.92
N LEU A 114 16.38 -2.59 -4.37
CA LEU A 114 17.59 -1.93 -4.87
C LEU A 114 18.82 -2.82 -4.70
N TYR A 115 18.96 -3.46 -3.54
CA TYR A 115 20.09 -4.37 -3.28
C TYR A 115 20.11 -5.54 -4.28
N GLU A 116 18.95 -6.13 -4.60
CA GLU A 116 18.86 -7.19 -5.61
C GLU A 116 19.32 -6.71 -7.00
N HIS A 117 18.99 -5.46 -7.36
CA HIS A 117 19.36 -4.90 -8.67
C HIS A 117 20.82 -4.44 -8.74
N THR A 118 21.27 -3.71 -7.71
CA THR A 118 22.62 -3.15 -7.59
C THR A 118 23.14 -3.44 -6.18
N PRO A 119 23.81 -4.59 -5.99
CA PRO A 119 24.29 -4.99 -4.67
C PRO A 119 25.23 -3.96 -4.06
N ASN A 120 24.91 -3.53 -2.84
CA ASN A 120 25.75 -2.65 -2.03
C ASN A 120 25.95 -3.32 -0.65
N PRO A 121 27.16 -3.80 -0.33
CA PRO A 121 27.44 -4.45 0.95
C PRO A 121 27.12 -3.57 2.18
N ALA A 122 27.14 -2.25 2.03
CA ALA A 122 26.80 -1.33 3.11
C ALA A 122 25.32 -1.40 3.53
N TRP A 123 24.44 -1.94 2.69
CA TRP A 123 23.01 -2.09 3.02
C TRP A 123 22.68 -3.38 3.78
N ILE A 124 23.55 -4.40 3.71
CA ILE A 124 23.31 -5.71 4.35
C ILE A 124 23.05 -5.56 5.86
N PRO A 125 23.87 -4.83 6.65
CA PRO A 125 23.64 -4.73 8.09
C PRO A 125 22.30 -4.08 8.44
N TYR A 126 21.82 -3.15 7.62
CA TYR A 126 20.50 -2.54 7.83
C TYR A 126 19.37 -3.52 7.51
N LEU A 127 19.46 -4.24 6.39
CA LEU A 127 18.47 -5.24 5.99
C LEU A 127 18.37 -6.37 7.03
N GLU A 128 19.52 -6.87 7.50
CA GLU A 128 19.60 -7.90 8.55
C GLU A 128 19.03 -7.39 9.87
N ALA A 129 19.48 -6.24 10.37
CA ALA A 129 19.06 -5.72 11.67
C ALA A 129 17.56 -5.40 11.74
N TRP A 130 16.97 -4.95 10.63
CA TRP A 130 15.54 -4.66 10.58
C TRP A 130 14.70 -5.93 10.42
N ALA A 131 15.13 -6.90 9.62
CA ALA A 131 14.41 -8.17 9.49
C ALA A 131 14.52 -9.05 10.75
N GLU A 132 15.69 -9.12 11.39
CA GLU A 132 15.87 -9.84 12.67
C GLU A 132 14.99 -9.24 13.77
N TRP A 133 14.85 -7.91 13.81
CA TRP A 133 13.91 -7.27 14.73
C TRP A 133 12.47 -7.70 14.46
N VAL A 134 12.01 -7.68 13.20
CA VAL A 134 10.64 -8.15 12.85
C VAL A 134 10.46 -9.60 13.28
N MET A 135 11.46 -10.46 13.08
CA MET A 135 11.38 -11.88 13.42
C MET A 135 11.31 -12.12 14.93
N TYR A 136 12.23 -11.53 15.70
CA TYR A 136 12.55 -12.00 17.05
C TYR A 136 12.28 -11.00 18.17
N GLU A 137 12.17 -9.71 17.87
CA GLU A 137 12.00 -8.65 18.87
C GLU A 137 10.64 -7.94 18.78
N MET A 138 10.06 -7.87 17.58
CA MET A 138 8.77 -7.24 17.36
C MET A 138 7.69 -7.97 18.17
N PRO A 139 6.88 -7.24 18.97
CA PRO A 139 5.87 -7.85 19.82
C PRO A 139 4.88 -8.66 18.99
N ARG A 140 4.45 -9.79 19.56
CA ARG A 140 3.50 -10.71 18.95
C ARG A 140 2.19 -10.72 19.73
N THR A 141 1.09 -10.76 19.01
CA THR A 141 -0.22 -11.06 19.59
C THR A 141 -0.31 -12.54 19.95
N ARG A 142 -1.38 -12.93 20.65
CA ARG A 142 -1.75 -14.35 20.77
C ARG A 142 -1.77 -14.99 19.37
N GLU A 143 -1.36 -16.25 19.32
CA GLU A 143 -1.19 -16.98 18.06
C GLU A 143 -0.09 -16.42 17.15
N GLY A 144 0.80 -15.54 17.63
CA GLY A 144 2.01 -15.18 16.89
C GLY A 144 1.80 -14.16 15.74
N GLY A 145 0.65 -13.49 15.69
CA GLY A 145 0.46 -12.37 14.77
C GLY A 145 1.42 -11.22 15.08
N LEU A 146 1.94 -10.53 14.06
CA LEU A 146 2.70 -9.29 14.27
C LEU A 146 1.78 -8.25 14.93
N GLN A 147 2.15 -7.77 16.11
CA GLN A 147 1.40 -6.72 16.79
C GLN A 147 1.64 -5.39 16.09
N HIS A 148 0.59 -4.59 15.91
CA HIS A 148 0.65 -3.32 15.20
C HIS A 148 1.25 -2.18 16.05
N ILE A 149 2.47 -2.37 16.59
CA ILE A 149 3.17 -1.35 17.39
C ILE A 149 3.61 -0.17 16.51
N VAL A 150 3.33 1.06 16.97
CA VAL A 150 3.68 2.32 16.30
C VAL A 150 4.45 3.24 17.25
N TYR A 151 4.87 4.43 16.80
CA TYR A 151 5.67 5.36 17.60
C TYR A 151 5.05 5.75 18.94
N ASN A 152 3.74 5.96 18.98
CA ASN A 152 3.02 6.52 20.14
C ASN A 152 2.01 5.54 20.75
N SER A 153 1.99 4.28 20.32
CA SER A 153 1.10 3.27 20.88
C SER A 153 1.67 1.86 20.71
N VAL A 154 1.59 1.09 21.79
CA VAL A 154 1.94 -0.34 21.80
C VAL A 154 0.90 -1.16 21.01
N ASN A 155 -0.36 -0.72 21.01
CA ASN A 155 -1.49 -1.45 20.43
C ASN A 155 -1.49 -2.93 20.86
N ASP A 156 -1.43 -3.14 22.19
CA ASP A 156 -1.30 -4.48 22.77
C ASP A 156 -2.38 -5.43 22.25
N GLN A 157 -1.94 -6.61 21.81
CA GLN A 157 -2.82 -7.64 21.27
C GLN A 157 -3.63 -7.25 20.02
N GLN A 158 -3.20 -6.22 19.28
CA GLN A 158 -3.90 -5.78 18.07
C GLN A 158 -3.17 -6.14 16.78
N MET A 159 -3.95 -6.54 15.76
CA MET A 159 -3.50 -6.78 14.39
C MET A 159 -4.31 -5.89 13.43
N TRP A 160 -3.64 -5.16 12.55
CA TRP A 160 -4.29 -4.24 11.60
C TRP A 160 -3.96 -4.62 10.16
N ASP A 161 -4.80 -4.23 9.20
CA ASP A 161 -4.72 -4.64 7.80
C ASP A 161 -3.42 -4.20 7.09
N ASP A 162 -2.91 -3.01 7.40
CA ASP A 162 -1.74 -2.43 6.75
C ASP A 162 -0.42 -3.11 7.15
N THR A 163 -0.39 -3.86 8.27
CA THR A 163 0.75 -4.69 8.73
C THR A 163 1.35 -5.53 7.60
N LEU A 164 0.50 -6.12 6.75
CA LEU A 164 0.93 -6.95 5.63
C LEU A 164 1.81 -6.17 4.64
N MET A 165 1.42 -4.94 4.31
CA MET A 165 2.18 -4.11 3.39
C MET A 165 3.40 -3.49 4.08
N MET A 166 3.25 -3.02 5.32
CA MET A 166 4.27 -2.19 5.98
C MET A 166 5.46 -3.00 6.52
N SER A 167 5.27 -4.24 6.95
CA SER A 167 6.34 -5.06 7.54
C SER A 167 6.49 -6.45 6.94
N VAL A 168 5.37 -7.11 6.58
CA VAL A 168 5.43 -8.48 6.06
C VAL A 168 6.03 -8.53 4.65
N MET A 169 5.65 -7.60 3.78
CA MET A 169 6.23 -7.48 2.44
C MET A 169 7.76 -7.21 2.46
N PRO A 170 8.27 -6.23 3.25
CA PRO A 170 9.71 -6.08 3.47
C PRO A 170 10.38 -7.35 3.99
N LEU A 171 9.83 -8.01 5.02
CA LEU A 171 10.38 -9.24 5.59
C LEU A 171 10.54 -10.34 4.54
N ALA A 172 9.48 -10.58 3.75
CA ALA A 172 9.51 -11.56 2.67
C ALA A 172 10.59 -11.24 1.62
N LYS A 173 10.67 -9.97 1.19
CA LYS A 173 11.67 -9.54 0.19
C LYS A 173 13.09 -9.72 0.72
N ILE A 174 13.35 -9.30 1.96
CA ILE A 174 14.66 -9.48 2.61
C ILE A 174 15.00 -10.96 2.73
N GLY A 175 14.03 -11.79 3.11
CA GLY A 175 14.18 -13.24 3.18
C GLY A 175 14.68 -13.85 1.88
N LEU A 176 14.11 -13.43 0.75
CA LEU A 176 14.51 -13.90 -0.57
C LEU A 176 15.95 -13.47 -0.93
N ILE A 177 16.29 -12.19 -0.75
CA ILE A 177 17.61 -11.67 -1.17
C ILE A 177 18.76 -12.13 -0.27
N LEU A 178 18.48 -12.45 0.99
CA LEU A 178 19.46 -12.96 1.97
C LEU A 178 19.42 -14.50 2.11
N ASN A 179 18.60 -15.19 1.31
CA ASN A 179 18.40 -16.65 1.39
C ASN A 179 17.97 -17.15 2.79
N ARG A 180 17.12 -16.36 3.47
CA ARG A 180 16.52 -16.67 4.78
C ARG A 180 15.09 -17.18 4.60
N ALA A 181 14.96 -18.49 4.38
CA ALA A 181 13.67 -19.14 4.15
C ALA A 181 12.71 -18.99 5.34
N ASP A 182 13.24 -18.93 6.57
CA ASP A 182 12.50 -18.67 7.80
C ASP A 182 11.69 -17.35 7.74
N TYR A 183 12.25 -16.30 7.15
CA TYR A 183 11.55 -15.01 6.99
C TYR A 183 10.38 -15.12 6.03
N VAL A 184 10.54 -15.92 4.96
CA VAL A 184 9.50 -16.13 3.96
C VAL A 184 8.37 -16.98 4.54
N GLU A 185 8.69 -18.01 5.31
CA GLU A 185 7.67 -18.82 6.00
C GLU A 185 6.91 -18.01 7.06
N GLU A 186 7.60 -17.17 7.82
CA GLU A 186 6.95 -16.23 8.74
C GLU A 186 6.01 -15.28 7.99
N ALA A 187 6.46 -14.72 6.86
CA ALA A 187 5.61 -13.86 6.06
C ALA A 187 4.36 -14.57 5.53
N LYS A 188 4.49 -15.83 5.06
CA LYS A 188 3.34 -16.66 4.67
C LYS A 188 2.36 -16.87 5.82
N TYR A 189 2.89 -17.15 7.01
CA TYR A 189 2.08 -17.29 8.22
C TYR A 189 1.32 -16.00 8.54
N GLN A 190 1.99 -14.84 8.45
CA GLN A 190 1.36 -13.55 8.69
C GLN A 190 0.20 -13.27 7.73
N PHE A 191 0.32 -13.61 6.45
CA PHE A 191 -0.81 -13.51 5.50
C PHE A 191 -2.01 -14.37 5.89
N LEU A 192 -1.78 -15.60 6.38
CA LEU A 192 -2.84 -16.50 6.82
C LEU A 192 -3.54 -15.99 8.08
N ILE A 193 -2.79 -15.63 9.13
CA ILE A 193 -3.37 -15.19 10.40
C ILE A 193 -4.07 -13.83 10.27
N HIS A 194 -3.57 -12.90 9.45
CA HIS A 194 -4.28 -11.65 9.17
C HIS A 194 -5.58 -11.92 8.42
N THR A 195 -5.59 -12.84 7.45
CA THR A 195 -6.82 -13.25 6.75
C THR A 195 -7.82 -13.88 7.73
N GLN A 196 -7.35 -14.72 8.66
CA GLN A 196 -8.18 -15.35 9.68
C GLN A 196 -8.94 -14.34 10.55
N TYR A 197 -8.27 -13.26 10.97
CA TYR A 197 -8.83 -12.31 11.95
C TYR A 197 -9.48 -11.07 11.34
N LEU A 198 -9.08 -10.67 10.14
CA LEU A 198 -9.52 -9.40 9.54
C LEU A 198 -10.47 -9.58 8.36
N ALA A 199 -10.44 -10.71 7.63
CA ALA A 199 -11.33 -10.91 6.49
C ALA A 199 -12.78 -11.15 6.94
N ASP A 200 -13.71 -10.32 6.47
CA ASP A 200 -15.13 -10.50 6.71
C ASP A 200 -15.73 -11.49 5.71
N ARG A 201 -16.13 -12.66 6.22
CA ARG A 201 -16.74 -13.71 5.42
C ARG A 201 -18.14 -13.35 4.90
N GLN A 202 -18.80 -12.31 5.41
CA GLN A 202 -20.12 -11.91 4.93
C GLN A 202 -20.02 -11.03 3.68
N THR A 203 -19.17 -10.00 3.71
CA THR A 203 -19.03 -9.04 2.61
C THR A 203 -17.94 -9.41 1.61
N GLY A 204 -16.89 -10.13 2.04
CA GLY A 204 -15.66 -10.32 1.27
C GLY A 204 -14.65 -9.16 1.41
N LEU A 205 -15.00 -8.12 2.18
CA LEU A 205 -14.10 -7.03 2.56
C LEU A 205 -13.36 -7.39 3.86
N TRP A 206 -12.54 -6.46 4.35
CA TRP A 206 -11.72 -6.64 5.55
C TRP A 206 -12.07 -5.58 6.58
N PHE A 207 -12.09 -5.98 7.86
CA PHE A 207 -12.11 -5.05 8.97
C PHE A 207 -10.71 -4.43 9.14
N HIS A 208 -10.68 -3.15 9.52
CA HIS A 208 -9.41 -2.44 9.76
C HIS A 208 -8.54 -3.14 10.81
N GLY A 209 -9.13 -3.67 11.89
CA GLY A 209 -8.35 -4.30 12.94
C GLY A 209 -9.06 -5.39 13.71
N TRP A 210 -8.26 -6.11 14.49
CA TRP A 210 -8.63 -7.14 15.44
C TRP A 210 -7.91 -6.90 16.76
N THR A 211 -8.59 -7.19 17.86
CA THR A 211 -7.96 -7.28 19.19
C THR A 211 -8.29 -8.63 19.84
N PHE A 212 -7.27 -9.28 20.40
CA PHE A 212 -7.49 -10.46 21.23
C PHE A 212 -8.05 -10.11 22.61
N ASP A 213 -8.00 -8.84 23.00
CA ASP A 213 -8.65 -8.36 24.21
C ASP A 213 -10.13 -8.11 23.91
N GLY A 214 -10.98 -9.00 24.44
CA GLY A 214 -12.41 -9.04 24.11
C GLY A 214 -12.75 -9.78 22.82
N GLY A 215 -11.76 -10.12 21.98
CA GLY A 215 -11.96 -10.98 20.80
C GLY A 215 -12.92 -10.38 19.78
N HIS A 216 -12.66 -9.16 19.33
CA HIS A 216 -13.53 -8.44 18.40
C HIS A 216 -12.77 -7.56 17.39
N ASN A 217 -13.46 -7.14 16.33
CA ASN A 217 -12.93 -6.27 15.27
C ASN A 217 -13.24 -4.77 15.49
N PHE A 218 -13.06 -4.25 16.71
CA PHE A 218 -13.37 -2.84 17.04
C PHE A 218 -14.75 -2.38 16.51
N ALA A 219 -14.79 -1.27 15.79
CA ALA A 219 -15.98 -0.71 15.13
C ALA A 219 -16.54 -1.56 13.99
N ARG A 220 -15.86 -2.67 13.63
CA ARG A 220 -16.15 -3.49 12.45
C ARG A 220 -16.15 -2.66 11.15
N ALA A 221 -15.24 -1.68 11.09
CA ALA A 221 -15.14 -0.75 9.97
C ALA A 221 -14.54 -1.43 8.73
N LEU A 222 -15.29 -1.43 7.63
CA LEU A 222 -14.84 -1.85 6.30
C LEU A 222 -14.18 -0.66 5.59
N TRP A 223 -13.09 -0.19 6.20
CA TRP A 223 -12.41 1.05 5.81
C TRP A 223 -11.63 0.88 4.50
N ALA A 224 -11.79 1.85 3.59
CA ALA A 224 -11.36 1.74 2.20
C ALA A 224 -9.85 1.69 2.05
N ARG A 225 -9.09 2.61 2.67
CA ARG A 225 -7.62 2.59 2.52
C ARG A 225 -7.01 1.35 3.14
N GLY A 226 -7.53 0.90 4.29
CA GLY A 226 -7.18 -0.37 4.90
C GLY A 226 -7.39 -1.57 3.97
N ASN A 227 -8.59 -1.69 3.40
CA ASN A 227 -8.89 -2.69 2.39
C ASN A 227 -7.96 -2.59 1.16
N SER A 228 -7.57 -1.38 0.77
CA SER A 228 -6.70 -1.17 -0.39
C SER A 228 -5.30 -1.75 -0.18
N TRP A 229 -4.79 -1.78 1.05
CA TRP A 229 -3.53 -2.44 1.37
C TRP A 229 -3.56 -3.93 1.07
N ILE A 230 -4.69 -4.59 1.36
CA ILE A 230 -4.88 -6.00 1.03
C ILE A 230 -4.93 -6.21 -0.48
N THR A 231 -5.67 -5.37 -1.19
CA THR A 231 -5.79 -5.40 -2.65
C THR A 231 -4.43 -5.21 -3.33
N ILE A 232 -3.53 -4.41 -2.74
CA ILE A 232 -2.13 -4.25 -3.17
C ILE A 232 -1.29 -5.47 -2.77
N ALA A 233 -1.29 -5.84 -1.49
CA ALA A 233 -0.32 -6.76 -0.90
C ALA A 233 -0.49 -8.20 -1.39
N ILE A 234 -1.71 -8.71 -1.59
CA ILE A 234 -1.93 -10.08 -2.05
C ILE A 234 -1.27 -10.35 -3.42
N PRO A 235 -1.57 -9.60 -4.50
CA PRO A 235 -0.95 -9.84 -5.80
C PRO A 235 0.55 -9.53 -5.81
N GLU A 236 1.02 -8.61 -4.97
CA GLU A 236 2.45 -8.36 -4.73
C GLU A 236 3.14 -9.58 -4.10
N PHE A 237 2.59 -10.11 -3.02
CA PHE A 237 3.17 -11.23 -2.28
C PHE A 237 3.24 -12.50 -3.12
N ILE A 238 2.16 -12.87 -3.82
CA ILE A 238 2.14 -14.05 -4.70
C ILE A 238 3.23 -13.98 -5.76
N GLU A 239 3.41 -12.80 -6.38
CA GLU A 239 4.48 -12.60 -7.38
C GLU A 239 5.87 -12.63 -6.73
N LEU A 240 6.03 -11.96 -5.58
CA LEU A 240 7.30 -11.83 -4.86
C LEU A 240 7.86 -13.19 -4.43
N VAL A 241 7.05 -14.02 -3.76
CA VAL A 241 7.50 -15.32 -3.25
C VAL A 241 7.37 -16.45 -4.28
N GLY A 242 6.91 -16.14 -5.49
CA GLY A 242 6.88 -17.08 -6.61
C GLY A 242 5.99 -18.31 -6.38
N LEU A 243 4.83 -18.15 -5.71
CA LEU A 243 3.96 -19.29 -5.42
C LEU A 243 3.43 -19.91 -6.74
N PRO A 244 3.62 -21.21 -6.97
CA PRO A 244 3.24 -21.86 -8.22
C PRO A 244 1.72 -22.08 -8.30
N GLU A 245 1.23 -22.34 -9.52
CA GLU A 245 -0.16 -22.73 -9.71
C GLU A 245 -0.46 -24.07 -9.01
N GLY A 246 -1.55 -24.12 -8.24
CA GLY A 246 -1.92 -25.28 -7.42
C GLY A 246 -1.44 -25.22 -5.97
N ASP A 247 -0.51 -24.32 -5.62
CA ASP A 247 -0.14 -24.07 -4.23
C ASP A 247 -1.37 -23.64 -3.40
N ALA A 248 -1.52 -24.24 -2.21
CA ALA A 248 -2.70 -24.04 -1.37
C ALA A 248 -2.78 -22.61 -0.82
N LEU A 249 -1.65 -22.01 -0.46
CA LEU A 249 -1.60 -20.63 0.00
C LEU A 249 -1.92 -19.68 -1.14
N ARG A 250 -1.34 -19.88 -2.34
CA ARG A 250 -1.71 -19.10 -3.54
C ARG A 250 -3.21 -19.18 -3.79
N ARG A 251 -3.78 -20.39 -3.79
CA ARG A 251 -5.21 -20.59 -4.04
C ARG A 251 -6.07 -19.89 -2.98
N HIS A 252 -5.68 -19.97 -1.72
CA HIS A 252 -6.37 -19.29 -0.62
C HIS A 252 -6.34 -17.76 -0.81
N LEU A 253 -5.15 -17.19 -1.02
CA LEU A 253 -4.98 -15.74 -1.20
C LEU A 253 -5.69 -15.21 -2.44
N VAL A 254 -5.61 -15.93 -3.58
CA VAL A 254 -6.35 -15.59 -4.80
C VAL A 254 -7.86 -15.62 -4.54
N SER A 255 -8.37 -16.65 -3.86
CA SER A 255 -9.80 -16.73 -3.52
C SER A 255 -10.23 -15.58 -2.61
N THR A 256 -9.40 -15.17 -1.67
CA THR A 256 -9.68 -14.03 -0.78
C THR A 256 -9.69 -12.72 -1.56
N LEU A 257 -8.72 -12.51 -2.47
CA LEU A 257 -8.66 -11.34 -3.34
C LEU A 257 -9.85 -11.27 -4.30
N ASP A 258 -10.25 -12.39 -4.90
CA ASP A 258 -11.39 -12.44 -5.83
C ASP A 258 -12.71 -12.06 -5.14
N ARG A 259 -12.90 -12.50 -3.89
CA ARG A 259 -14.04 -12.08 -3.06
C ARG A 259 -14.02 -10.59 -2.77
N GLN A 260 -12.85 -10.03 -2.45
CA GLN A 260 -12.70 -8.60 -2.24
C GLN A 260 -12.96 -7.82 -3.54
N ALA A 261 -12.47 -8.30 -4.68
CA ALA A 261 -12.70 -7.70 -5.99
C ALA A 261 -14.20 -7.69 -6.35
N ALA A 262 -14.93 -8.78 -6.06
CA ALA A 262 -16.38 -8.84 -6.23
C ALA A 262 -17.11 -7.79 -5.37
N ALA A 263 -16.72 -7.64 -4.10
CA ALA A 263 -17.28 -6.63 -3.21
C ALA A 263 -16.98 -5.20 -3.70
N LEU A 264 -15.72 -4.93 -4.05
CA LEU A 264 -15.32 -3.62 -4.59
C LEU A 264 -16.09 -3.27 -5.87
N ALA A 265 -16.25 -4.21 -6.80
CA ALA A 265 -17.05 -4.01 -8.01
C ALA A 265 -18.52 -3.64 -7.71
N LYS A 266 -19.10 -4.24 -6.67
CA LYS A 266 -20.47 -3.95 -6.22
C LYS A 266 -20.60 -2.54 -5.62
N TYR A 267 -19.61 -2.09 -4.87
CA TYR A 267 -19.67 -0.85 -4.09
C TYR A 267 -19.02 0.37 -4.76
N GLN A 268 -18.43 0.22 -5.95
CA GLN A 268 -17.81 1.33 -6.67
C GLN A 268 -18.83 2.41 -7.04
N ASP A 269 -18.53 3.65 -6.68
CA ASP A 269 -19.34 4.82 -7.01
C ASP A 269 -19.35 5.08 -8.54
N PRO A 270 -20.38 5.74 -9.10
CA PRO A 270 -20.39 6.12 -10.52
C PRO A 270 -19.19 6.98 -10.96
N SER A 271 -18.59 7.76 -10.06
CA SER A 271 -17.34 8.50 -10.33
C SER A 271 -16.13 7.59 -10.58
N GLY A 272 -16.21 6.32 -10.17
CA GLY A 272 -15.10 5.37 -10.17
C GLY A 272 -14.35 5.28 -8.84
N LEU A 273 -14.60 6.20 -7.90
CA LEU A 273 -14.04 6.15 -6.53
C LEU A 273 -14.81 5.15 -5.64
N TRP A 274 -14.29 4.95 -4.42
CA TRP A 274 -14.99 4.30 -3.33
C TRP A 274 -15.17 5.26 -2.15
N HIS A 275 -16.23 5.03 -1.40
CA HIS A 275 -16.49 5.66 -0.12
C HIS A 275 -15.49 5.19 0.94
N THR A 276 -15.12 6.06 1.90
CA THR A 276 -14.11 5.76 2.95
C THR A 276 -14.50 4.58 3.82
N LEU A 277 -15.80 4.38 4.06
CA LEU A 277 -16.37 3.12 4.49
C LEU A 277 -17.01 2.49 3.24
N VAL A 278 -16.44 1.38 2.76
CA VAL A 278 -16.71 0.86 1.41
C VAL A 278 -18.20 0.55 1.21
N ASP A 279 -18.88 0.09 2.25
CA ASP A 279 -20.30 -0.29 2.23
C ASP A 279 -21.26 0.84 2.64
N ASP A 280 -20.75 2.04 2.95
CA ASP A 280 -21.54 3.19 3.41
C ASP A 280 -21.43 4.36 2.43
N ARG A 281 -22.50 4.55 1.64
CA ARG A 281 -22.62 5.60 0.63
C ARG A 281 -22.76 7.02 1.19
N GLU A 282 -23.05 7.16 2.47
CA GLU A 282 -23.14 8.48 3.12
C GLU A 282 -21.75 8.99 3.54
N SER A 283 -20.74 8.10 3.60
CA SER A 283 -19.37 8.50 3.89
C SER A 283 -18.69 9.15 2.67
N TYR A 284 -17.65 9.96 2.86
CA TYR A 284 -17.03 10.69 1.74
C TYR A 284 -16.29 9.75 0.77
N LEU A 285 -16.16 10.16 -0.49
CA LEU A 285 -15.33 9.45 -1.49
C LEU A 285 -13.84 9.69 -1.22
N GLU A 286 -13.03 8.63 -1.30
CA GLU A 286 -11.63 8.63 -0.91
C GLU A 286 -10.72 8.16 -2.06
N ALA A 287 -9.85 9.05 -2.54
CA ALA A 287 -9.08 8.84 -3.77
C ALA A 287 -7.82 7.98 -3.56
N SER A 288 -7.21 7.99 -2.36
CA SER A 288 -5.99 7.21 -2.10
C SER A 288 -6.29 5.71 -2.08
N ALA A 289 -7.35 5.31 -1.37
CA ALA A 289 -7.91 3.96 -1.37
C ALA A 289 -8.29 3.53 -2.78
N THR A 290 -8.94 4.41 -3.54
CA THR A 290 -9.29 4.17 -4.95
C THR A 290 -8.06 3.88 -5.79
N ALA A 291 -6.96 4.61 -5.61
CA ALA A 291 -5.70 4.35 -6.30
C ALA A 291 -5.10 2.99 -5.91
N GLY A 292 -5.17 2.61 -4.64
CA GLY A 292 -4.73 1.29 -4.18
C GLY A 292 -5.57 0.14 -4.74
N PHE A 293 -6.89 0.29 -4.77
CA PHE A 293 -7.79 -0.66 -5.42
C PHE A 293 -7.51 -0.80 -6.91
N ALA A 294 -7.36 0.32 -7.61
CA ALA A 294 -7.03 0.34 -9.03
C ALA A 294 -5.73 -0.44 -9.30
N TYR A 295 -4.66 -0.13 -8.55
CA TYR A 295 -3.38 -0.84 -8.66
C TYR A 295 -3.53 -2.35 -8.50
N GLY A 296 -4.13 -2.79 -7.38
CA GLY A 296 -4.23 -4.20 -7.06
C GLY A 296 -5.10 -4.97 -8.04
N LEU A 297 -6.22 -4.40 -8.48
CA LEU A 297 -7.10 -5.00 -9.49
C LEU A 297 -6.41 -5.08 -10.86
N LEU A 298 -5.76 -4.00 -11.32
CA LEU A 298 -4.99 -4.00 -12.57
C LEU A 298 -3.92 -5.10 -12.55
N LYS A 299 -3.16 -5.16 -11.46
CA LYS A 299 -2.09 -6.15 -11.30
C LYS A 299 -2.65 -7.56 -11.26
N ALA A 300 -3.68 -7.81 -10.47
CA ALA A 300 -4.29 -9.13 -10.34
C ALA A 300 -4.87 -9.64 -11.67
N VAL A 301 -5.49 -8.77 -12.47
CA VAL A 301 -5.96 -9.10 -13.82
C VAL A 301 -4.77 -9.40 -14.74
N ARG A 302 -3.75 -8.53 -14.79
CA ARG A 302 -2.56 -8.73 -15.64
C ARG A 302 -1.85 -10.04 -15.32
N LYS A 303 -1.73 -10.38 -14.02
CA LYS A 303 -1.11 -11.61 -13.54
C LYS A 303 -2.04 -12.83 -13.65
N ARG A 304 -3.28 -12.65 -14.12
CA ARG A 304 -4.32 -13.68 -14.28
C ARG A 304 -4.66 -14.38 -12.95
N TYR A 305 -4.57 -13.64 -11.85
CA TYR A 305 -5.01 -14.12 -10.54
C TYR A 305 -6.53 -14.04 -10.42
N ILE A 306 -7.16 -13.02 -10.99
CA ILE A 306 -8.63 -12.83 -11.02
C ILE A 306 -9.14 -12.65 -12.46
N SER A 307 -10.46 -12.72 -12.65
CA SER A 307 -11.09 -12.59 -13.97
C SER A 307 -10.78 -11.25 -14.64
N ALA A 308 -10.63 -11.27 -15.97
CA ALA A 308 -10.53 -10.06 -16.79
C ALA A 308 -11.80 -9.17 -16.72
N ASP A 309 -12.92 -9.70 -16.23
CA ASP A 309 -14.16 -8.95 -16.01
C ASP A 309 -14.01 -7.83 -14.96
N TYR A 310 -12.96 -7.86 -14.14
CA TYR A 310 -12.63 -6.79 -13.21
C TYR A 310 -11.84 -5.64 -13.85
N LEU A 311 -11.38 -5.79 -15.11
CA LEU A 311 -10.63 -4.73 -15.79
C LEU A 311 -11.44 -3.43 -15.94
N PRO A 312 -12.72 -3.43 -16.34
CA PRO A 312 -13.52 -2.19 -16.42
C PRO A 312 -13.71 -1.49 -15.07
N VAL A 313 -13.76 -2.24 -13.96
CA VAL A 313 -13.82 -1.70 -12.59
C VAL A 313 -12.54 -0.94 -12.28
N ALA A 314 -11.39 -1.55 -12.59
CA ALA A 314 -10.08 -0.94 -12.39
C ALA A 314 -9.86 0.27 -13.31
N GLU A 315 -10.26 0.22 -14.58
CA GLU A 315 -10.12 1.34 -15.53
C GLU A 315 -10.98 2.55 -15.15
N ARG A 316 -12.20 2.33 -14.62
CA ARG A 316 -13.03 3.39 -14.02
C ARG A 316 -12.34 4.03 -12.81
N ALA A 317 -11.72 3.21 -11.97
CA ALA A 317 -10.97 3.69 -10.81
C ALA A 317 -9.76 4.54 -11.22
N VAL A 318 -9.00 4.11 -12.22
CA VAL A 318 -7.90 4.90 -12.79
C VAL A 318 -8.41 6.24 -13.29
N LYS A 319 -9.51 6.26 -14.05
CA LYS A 319 -10.11 7.51 -14.54
C LYS A 319 -10.48 8.42 -13.37
N GLY A 320 -11.16 7.90 -12.35
CA GLY A 320 -11.54 8.66 -11.15
C GLY A 320 -10.33 9.22 -10.39
N VAL A 321 -9.23 8.46 -10.30
CA VAL A 321 -7.97 8.94 -9.72
C VAL A 321 -7.41 10.11 -10.54
N ILE A 322 -7.34 9.97 -11.87
CA ILE A 322 -6.85 11.05 -12.75
C ILE A 322 -7.69 12.32 -12.62
N ASP A 323 -9.02 12.18 -12.58
CA ASP A 323 -9.95 13.30 -12.44
C ASP A 323 -9.76 14.06 -11.10
N ASN A 324 -9.12 13.44 -10.10
CA ASN A 324 -8.82 14.02 -8.79
C ASN A 324 -7.35 14.47 -8.63
N ILE A 325 -6.53 14.42 -9.70
CA ILE A 325 -5.18 14.99 -9.67
C ILE A 325 -5.26 16.47 -10.04
N GLY A 326 -4.95 17.33 -9.07
CA GLY A 326 -4.89 18.78 -9.24
C GLY A 326 -3.80 19.22 -10.22
N THR A 327 -3.88 20.46 -10.70
CA THR A 327 -2.89 21.04 -11.62
C THR A 327 -1.49 21.14 -11.01
N ASN A 328 -1.39 21.22 -9.68
CA ASN A 328 -0.15 21.19 -8.90
C ASN A 328 0.40 19.77 -8.66
N GLY A 329 -0.22 18.73 -9.23
CA GLY A 329 0.19 17.34 -9.02
C GLY A 329 -0.27 16.75 -7.69
N GLU A 330 -1.16 17.41 -6.94
CA GLU A 330 -1.71 16.87 -5.71
C GLU A 330 -2.86 15.91 -6.00
N LEU A 331 -2.86 14.73 -5.36
CA LEU A 331 -4.06 13.90 -5.34
C LEU A 331 -5.04 14.49 -4.30
N GLN A 332 -6.20 14.95 -4.77
CA GLN A 332 -7.27 15.48 -3.93
C GLN A 332 -8.13 14.35 -3.35
N GLN A 333 -9.09 14.68 -2.47
CA GLN A 333 -9.97 13.69 -1.81
C GLN A 333 -9.21 12.60 -1.04
N VAL A 334 -8.06 12.98 -0.45
CA VAL A 334 -7.24 12.09 0.38
C VAL A 334 -7.53 12.37 1.84
N SER A 335 -7.89 11.32 2.60
CA SER A 335 -8.11 11.42 4.04
C SER A 335 -6.79 11.37 4.80
N PHE A 336 -6.71 12.06 5.95
CA PHE A 336 -5.54 12.12 6.83
C PHE A 336 -5.19 10.75 7.46
N GLY A 337 -4.03 10.66 8.13
CA GLY A 337 -3.60 9.47 8.85
C GLY A 337 -4.70 8.99 9.80
N THR A 338 -5.08 7.72 9.67
CA THR A 338 -6.26 7.16 10.32
C THR A 338 -5.82 5.99 11.19
N ALA A 339 -5.90 6.15 12.51
CA ALA A 339 -5.67 5.08 13.47
C ALA A 339 -6.92 4.17 13.61
N MET A 340 -6.88 3.18 14.50
CA MET A 340 -8.06 2.40 14.84
C MET A 340 -9.15 3.28 15.48
N GLY A 341 -10.33 3.30 14.88
CA GLY A 341 -11.48 4.07 15.35
C GLY A 341 -12.33 3.30 16.36
N PRO A 342 -12.91 3.97 17.38
CA PRO A 342 -13.82 3.33 18.32
C PRO A 342 -15.19 3.02 17.73
N ASP A 343 -15.61 3.75 16.69
CA ASP A 343 -16.90 3.63 16.00
C ASP A 343 -16.77 4.00 14.51
N LEU A 344 -17.87 3.89 13.75
CA LEU A 344 -17.90 4.22 12.32
C LEU A 344 -17.87 5.74 12.06
N ASP A 345 -18.36 6.56 12.99
CA ASP A 345 -18.38 8.02 12.83
C ASP A 345 -16.96 8.59 12.87
N PHE A 346 -16.04 7.97 13.60
CA PHE A 346 -14.62 8.28 13.54
C PHE A 346 -14.11 8.27 12.08
N TYR A 347 -14.41 7.22 11.32
CA TYR A 347 -13.96 7.08 9.93
C TYR A 347 -14.65 8.08 8.99
N ARG A 348 -15.94 8.36 9.21
CA ARG A 348 -16.72 9.34 8.44
C ARG A 348 -16.19 10.77 8.59
N ASN A 349 -15.55 11.08 9.71
CA ASN A 349 -15.16 12.44 10.07
C ASN A 349 -13.65 12.72 9.94
N ILE A 350 -12.86 11.81 9.37
CA ILE A 350 -11.43 12.06 9.12
C ILE A 350 -11.28 13.22 8.14
N LYS A 351 -10.44 14.20 8.49
CA LYS A 351 -10.15 15.37 7.65
C LYS A 351 -9.55 14.94 6.30
N LEU A 352 -9.94 15.63 5.24
CA LEU A 352 -9.31 15.51 3.92
C LEU A 352 -8.18 16.52 3.80
N THR A 353 -6.98 16.06 3.44
CA THR A 353 -5.78 16.88 3.29
C THR A 353 -4.74 16.18 2.43
N SER A 354 -3.85 16.95 1.79
CA SER A 354 -2.70 16.38 1.09
C SER A 354 -1.83 15.55 2.03
N MET A 355 -1.49 14.35 1.58
CA MET A 355 -0.72 13.37 2.32
C MET A 355 0.19 12.58 1.40
N PRO A 356 1.47 12.34 1.76
CA PRO A 356 2.43 11.68 0.86
C PRO A 356 1.97 10.33 0.31
N TYR A 357 1.20 9.55 1.08
CA TYR A 357 0.65 8.27 0.58
C TYR A 357 -0.38 8.44 -0.53
N GLY A 358 -1.10 9.58 -0.60
CA GLY A 358 -2.02 9.86 -1.69
C GLY A 358 -1.28 9.92 -3.03
N GLN A 359 -0.22 10.73 -3.10
CA GLN A 359 0.66 10.81 -4.27
C GLN A 359 1.30 9.44 -4.55
N ALA A 360 1.81 8.76 -3.53
CA ALA A 360 2.46 7.47 -3.68
C ALA A 360 1.54 6.39 -4.28
N MET A 361 0.29 6.27 -3.79
CA MET A 361 -0.68 5.32 -4.30
C MET A 361 -1.14 5.66 -5.72
N ALA A 362 -1.26 6.95 -6.05
CA ALA A 362 -1.53 7.38 -7.43
C ALA A 362 -0.36 7.03 -8.38
N ILE A 363 0.89 7.25 -7.96
CA ILE A 363 2.08 6.85 -8.73
C ILE A 363 2.07 5.34 -8.98
N LEU A 364 1.81 4.52 -7.95
CA LEU A 364 1.67 3.06 -8.09
C LEU A 364 0.59 2.69 -9.11
N CYS A 365 -0.63 3.21 -8.92
CA CYS A 365 -1.78 3.00 -9.79
C CYS A 365 -1.46 3.30 -11.27
N LEU A 366 -0.96 4.51 -11.54
CA LEU A 366 -0.67 4.96 -12.90
C LEU A 366 0.50 4.20 -13.53
N SER A 367 1.50 3.82 -12.73
CA SER A 367 2.63 2.98 -13.19
C SER A 367 2.17 1.60 -13.62
N GLU A 368 1.24 0.97 -12.87
CA GLU A 368 0.66 -0.30 -13.28
C GLU A 368 -0.23 -0.14 -14.52
N TYR A 369 -1.00 0.95 -14.60
CA TYR A 369 -1.84 1.25 -15.76
C TYR A 369 -1.04 1.47 -17.05
N LEU A 370 0.17 2.04 -16.97
CA LEU A 370 1.09 2.19 -18.10
C LEU A 370 1.42 0.86 -18.80
N ARG A 371 1.41 -0.27 -18.07
CA ARG A 371 1.64 -1.60 -18.66
C ARG A 371 0.58 -1.97 -19.70
N SER A 372 -0.59 -1.35 -19.64
CA SER A 372 -1.64 -1.59 -20.62
C SER A 372 -1.33 -0.98 -22.00
N TYR A 373 -0.33 -0.11 -22.14
CA TYR A 373 0.07 0.53 -23.40
C TYR A 373 1.20 -0.20 -24.13
N ILE A 374 1.58 -1.39 -23.67
CA ILE A 374 2.69 -2.22 -24.20
C ILE A 374 2.15 -3.31 -25.13
#